data_AF-A0A418T849-F1
#
_entry.id   AF-A0A418T849-F1
#
_cell.length_a   1.000
_cell.length_b   1.000
_cell.length_c   1.000
_cell.angle_alpha   90.00
_cell.angle_beta   90.00
_cell.angle_gamma   90.00
#
_symmetry.space_group_name_H-M   'P 1'
#
loop_
_entity.id
_entity.type
_entity.pdbx_description
1 polymer ?
#
loop_
_entity_poly.entity_id
_entity_poly.type
_entity_poly.pdbx_seq_one_letter_code
_entity_poly.pdbx_strand_id
1 'polypeptide(L)'
;MTKLSPQPRVKLSRLRDIGWASWDPMGLLGPGGLHPGKWDDDANLPFADEYDSYLVSAASQLRRNVPREQVVDYLVQAETQDMCLPKTPTAQTRAEAVVAAILADRKLWTWPDEQGRFG
;
A
#
# COMPACT_ATOMS: atom_id res chain seq x y z
N MET A 1 7.12 -1.34 -34.87
CA MET A 1 7.02 -2.25 -33.71
C MET A 1 7.36 -1.45 -32.46
N THR A 2 6.39 -1.19 -31.60
CA THR A 2 6.63 -0.45 -30.35
C THR A 2 7.42 -1.34 -29.41
N LYS A 3 8.66 -0.95 -29.08
CA LYS A 3 9.50 -1.66 -28.12
C LYS A 3 8.81 -1.52 -26.75
N LEU A 4 8.20 -2.60 -26.24
CA LEU A 4 7.62 -2.61 -24.90
C LEU A 4 8.78 -2.44 -23.91
N SER A 5 8.93 -1.23 -23.36
CA SER A 5 9.88 -1.00 -22.28
C SER A 5 9.52 -1.93 -21.11
N PRO A 6 10.51 -2.60 -20.49
CA PRO A 6 10.23 -3.49 -19.37
C PRO A 6 9.51 -2.74 -18.25
N GLN A 7 8.34 -3.23 -17.83
CA GLN A 7 7.53 -2.57 -16.80
C GLN A 7 8.05 -2.93 -15.40
N PRO A 8 8.23 -1.96 -14.49
CA PRO A 8 8.65 -2.26 -13.13
C PRO A 8 7.56 -3.03 -12.37
N ARG A 9 7.97 -3.84 -11.40
CA ARG A 9 7.09 -4.52 -10.45
C ARG A 9 7.20 -3.90 -9.06
N VAL A 10 6.08 -3.78 -8.38
CA VAL A 10 6.04 -3.35 -6.98
C VAL A 10 6.50 -4.50 -6.06
N LYS A 11 7.34 -4.20 -5.06
CA LYS A 11 7.71 -5.16 -4.01
C LYS A 11 6.59 -5.22 -2.97
N LEU A 12 5.79 -6.29 -3.02
CA LEU A 12 4.59 -6.42 -2.20
C LEU A 12 4.90 -6.41 -0.69
N SER A 13 5.97 -7.07 -0.24
CA SER A 13 6.36 -7.07 1.17
C SER A 13 6.63 -5.68 1.72
N ARG A 14 7.32 -4.82 0.96
CA ARG A 14 7.58 -3.42 1.37
C ARG A 14 6.30 -2.60 1.39
N LEU A 15 5.39 -2.89 0.47
CA LEU A 15 4.11 -2.21 0.41
C LEU A 15 3.21 -2.61 1.60
N ARG A 16 3.25 -3.88 2.00
CA ARG A 16 2.62 -4.37 3.23
C ARG A 16 3.23 -3.74 4.48
N ASP A 17 4.56 -3.64 4.56
CA ASP A 17 5.22 -2.92 5.66
C ASP A 17 4.66 -1.49 5.82
N ILE A 18 4.48 -0.78 4.70
CA ILE A 18 3.88 0.57 4.70
C ILE A 18 2.41 0.52 5.13
N GLY A 19 1.61 -0.36 4.52
CA GLY A 19 0.17 -0.45 4.78
C GLY A 19 -0.14 -0.78 6.24
N TRP A 20 0.49 -1.82 6.77
CA TRP A 20 0.30 -2.25 8.15
C TRP A 20 0.86 -1.26 9.18
N ALA A 21 1.92 -0.52 8.86
CA ALA A 21 2.48 0.47 9.79
C ALA A 21 1.76 1.83 9.77
N SER A 22 1.21 2.25 8.62
CA SER A 22 0.70 3.61 8.43
C SER A 22 -0.79 3.71 8.13
N TRP A 23 -1.40 2.63 7.64
CA TRP A 23 -2.79 2.65 7.18
C TRP A 23 -3.77 1.94 8.11
N ASP A 24 -3.46 0.70 8.51
CA ASP A 24 -4.30 -0.25 9.29
C ASP A 24 -5.60 0.35 9.86
N PRO A 25 -6.63 0.56 9.02
CA PRO A 25 -7.81 1.31 9.42
C PRO A 25 -8.73 0.49 10.34
N MET A 26 -8.56 -0.84 10.34
CA MET A 26 -9.25 -1.75 11.25
C MET A 26 -8.51 -1.94 12.58
N GLY A 27 -7.26 -1.47 12.68
CA GLY A 27 -6.45 -1.53 13.90
C GLY A 27 -6.14 -2.96 14.34
N LEU A 28 -5.89 -3.87 13.40
CA LEU A 28 -5.70 -5.29 13.70
C LEU A 28 -4.36 -5.57 14.39
N LEU A 29 -3.28 -4.92 13.94
CA LEU A 29 -1.92 -5.23 14.41
C LEU A 29 -1.42 -4.28 15.51
N GLY A 30 -2.14 -3.20 15.77
CA GLY A 30 -1.77 -2.20 16.76
C GLY A 30 -1.75 -2.72 18.21
N PRO A 31 -1.13 -1.98 19.15
CA PRO A 31 -1.17 -2.31 20.57
C PRO A 31 -2.61 -2.24 21.10
N GLY A 32 -3.28 -3.38 21.20
CA GLY A 32 -4.69 -3.49 21.54
C GLY A 32 -5.60 -3.99 20.41
N GLY A 33 -5.03 -4.25 19.22
CA GLY A 33 -5.71 -4.94 18.14
C GLY A 33 -5.96 -6.42 18.47
N LEU A 34 -6.82 -7.06 17.67
CA LEU A 34 -7.15 -8.48 17.83
C LEU A 34 -5.96 -9.40 17.53
N HIS A 35 -4.99 -8.91 16.77
CA HIS A 35 -3.87 -9.67 16.25
C HIS A 35 -2.54 -8.89 16.38
N PRO A 36 -2.12 -8.49 17.59
CA PRO A 36 -0.95 -7.62 17.74
C PRO A 36 0.31 -8.30 17.20
N GLY A 37 1.20 -7.51 16.59
CA GLY A 37 2.45 -8.02 16.04
C GLY A 37 2.71 -7.51 14.63
N LYS A 38 3.36 -8.33 13.81
CA LYS A 38 3.64 -8.02 12.41
C LYS A 38 2.72 -8.78 11.49
N TRP A 39 2.55 -8.26 10.28
CA TRP A 39 1.74 -8.92 9.26
C TRP A 39 2.34 -10.26 8.80
N ASP A 40 3.65 -10.43 8.94
CA ASP A 40 4.39 -11.63 8.56
C ASP A 40 4.57 -12.64 9.70
N ASP A 41 3.94 -12.40 10.86
CA ASP A 41 3.84 -13.41 11.93
C ASP A 41 2.88 -14.52 11.50
N ASP A 42 3.18 -15.78 11.85
CA ASP A 42 2.39 -16.96 11.44
C ASP A 42 0.89 -16.83 11.76
N ALA A 43 0.54 -16.21 12.88
CA ALA A 43 -0.84 -15.98 13.31
C ALA A 43 -1.59 -14.95 12.44
N ASN A 44 -0.86 -14.10 11.72
CA ASN A 44 -1.38 -12.96 10.97
C ASN A 44 -1.35 -13.18 9.45
N LEU A 45 -0.59 -14.19 8.99
CA LEU A 45 -0.55 -14.62 7.58
C LEU A 45 -1.93 -14.80 6.92
N PRO A 46 -2.99 -15.31 7.59
CA PRO A 46 -4.30 -15.50 6.95
C PRO A 46 -4.97 -14.22 6.44
N PHE A 47 -4.56 -13.05 6.93
CA PHE A 47 -5.10 -11.75 6.51
C PHE A 47 -4.01 -10.76 6.11
N ALA A 48 -2.76 -11.21 5.94
CA ALA A 48 -1.62 -10.36 5.61
C ALA A 48 -1.80 -9.56 4.30
N ASP A 49 -2.66 -10.04 3.40
CA ASP A 49 -2.98 -9.49 2.09
C ASP A 49 -4.23 -8.60 2.07
N GLU A 50 -4.92 -8.41 3.19
CA GLU A 50 -6.18 -7.66 3.31
C GLU A 50 -6.15 -6.28 2.62
N TYR A 51 -5.00 -5.60 2.67
CA TYR A 51 -4.83 -4.26 2.11
C TYR A 51 -4.12 -4.21 0.75
N ASP A 52 -3.70 -5.35 0.20
CA ASP A 52 -2.81 -5.39 -0.97
C ASP A 52 -3.40 -4.69 -2.19
N SER A 53 -4.67 -4.93 -2.49
CA SER A 53 -5.33 -4.39 -3.69
C SER A 53 -5.35 -2.84 -3.68
N TYR A 54 -5.70 -2.24 -2.55
CA TYR A 54 -5.72 -0.79 -2.35
C TYR A 54 -4.33 -0.19 -2.44
N LEU A 55 -3.36 -0.80 -1.76
CA LEU A 55 -2.00 -0.30 -1.74
C LEU A 55 -1.32 -0.41 -3.11
N VAL A 56 -1.55 -1.51 -3.83
CA VAL A 56 -1.03 -1.72 -5.20
C VAL A 56 -1.64 -0.68 -6.15
N SER A 57 -2.93 -0.37 -6.00
CA SER A 57 -3.59 0.68 -6.75
C SER A 57 -2.98 2.06 -6.45
N ALA A 58 -2.84 2.43 -5.17
CA ALA A 58 -2.24 3.69 -4.75
C ALA A 58 -0.80 3.85 -5.29
N ALA A 59 0.05 2.83 -5.14
CA ALA A 59 1.40 2.84 -5.67
C ALA A 59 1.41 3.00 -7.21
N SER A 60 0.52 2.29 -7.90
CA SER A 60 0.40 2.36 -9.37
C SER A 60 -0.12 3.71 -9.86
N GLN A 61 -1.00 4.37 -9.12
CA GLN A 61 -1.46 5.73 -9.40
C GLN A 61 -0.31 6.74 -9.23
N LEU A 62 0.42 6.67 -8.13
CA LEU A 62 1.58 7.54 -7.88
C LEU A 62 2.66 7.36 -8.94
N ARG A 63 2.95 6.13 -9.37
CA ARG A 63 3.90 5.86 -10.48
C ARG A 63 3.48 6.50 -11.80
N ARG A 64 2.17 6.64 -12.02
CA ARG A 64 1.59 7.28 -13.22
C ARG A 64 1.43 8.79 -13.06
N ASN A 65 2.02 9.39 -12.01
CA ASN A 65 1.93 10.82 -11.69
C ASN A 65 0.51 11.32 -11.43
N VAL A 66 -0.39 10.45 -10.93
CA VAL A 66 -1.66 10.92 -10.36
C VAL A 66 -1.34 11.86 -9.19
N PRO A 67 -2.02 13.01 -9.07
CA PRO A 67 -1.80 13.95 -7.97
C PRO A 67 -1.94 13.29 -6.60
N ARG A 68 -1.07 13.67 -5.66
CA ARG A 68 -1.02 13.08 -4.31
C ARG A 68 -2.36 13.17 -3.59
N GLU A 69 -3.02 14.31 -3.69
CA GLU A 69 -4.35 14.58 -3.13
C GLU A 69 -5.39 13.57 -3.62
N GLN A 70 -5.40 13.22 -4.92
CA GLN A 70 -6.33 12.24 -5.47
C GLN A 70 -6.05 10.83 -4.95
N VAL A 71 -4.78 10.49 -4.70
CA VAL A 71 -4.41 9.19 -4.14
C VAL A 71 -4.75 9.12 -2.65
N VAL A 72 -4.63 10.23 -1.91
CA VAL A 72 -5.10 10.35 -0.53
C VAL A 72 -6.62 10.16 -0.48
N ASP A 73 -7.36 10.89 -1.33
CA ASP A 73 -8.82 10.77 -1.42
C ASP A 73 -9.26 9.35 -1.75
N TYR A 74 -8.54 8.67 -2.66
CA TYR A 74 -8.76 7.26 -2.98
C TYR A 74 -8.64 6.35 -1.75
N LEU A 75 -7.59 6.51 -0.94
CA LEU A 75 -7.40 5.69 0.27
C LEU A 75 -8.48 6.00 1.33
N VAL A 76 -8.85 7.27 1.50
CA VAL A 76 -9.97 7.65 2.39
C VAL A 76 -11.30 7.07 1.89
N GLN A 77 -11.51 7.03 0.58
CA GLN A 77 -12.69 6.40 -0.02
C GLN A 77 -12.69 4.89 0.23
N ALA A 78 -11.56 4.21 0.07
CA ALA A 78 -11.45 2.78 0.36
C ALA A 78 -11.82 2.46 1.82
N GLU A 79 -11.31 3.24 2.78
CA GLU A 79 -11.69 3.07 4.19
C GLU A 79 -13.20 3.25 4.41
N THR A 80 -13.78 4.31 3.83
CA THR A 80 -15.15 4.71 4.17
C THR A 80 -16.24 4.01 3.38
N GLN A 81 -15.95 3.63 2.14
CA GLN A 81 -16.91 3.01 1.23
C GLN A 81 -16.69 1.51 1.12
N ASP A 82 -15.45 1.08 0.89
CA ASP A 82 -15.16 -0.33 0.62
C ASP A 82 -15.08 -1.14 1.91
N MET A 83 -14.54 -0.54 2.99
CA MET A 83 -14.47 -1.15 4.32
C MET A 83 -15.63 -0.72 5.25
N CYS A 84 -16.54 0.14 4.75
CA CYS A 84 -17.70 0.64 5.50
C CYS A 84 -17.36 1.30 6.85
N LEU A 85 -16.17 1.89 7.00
CA LEU A 85 -15.75 2.55 8.23
C LEU A 85 -16.25 4.00 8.30
N PRO A 86 -16.54 4.54 9.49
CA PRO A 86 -16.87 5.96 9.63
C PRO A 86 -15.73 6.85 9.14
N LYS A 87 -16.06 7.94 8.44
CA LYS A 87 -15.07 8.95 8.10
C LYS A 87 -14.57 9.62 9.38
N THR A 88 -13.31 9.37 9.72
CA THR A 88 -12.65 9.98 10.88
C THR A 88 -11.59 10.98 10.41
N PRO A 89 -11.27 12.01 11.22
CA PRO A 89 -10.15 12.91 10.92
C PRO A 89 -8.82 12.18 10.75
N THR A 90 -8.65 11.01 11.38
CA THR A 90 -7.43 10.21 11.29
C THR A 90 -7.31 9.45 9.97
N ALA A 91 -8.41 9.19 9.23
CA ALA A 91 -8.38 8.56 7.92
C ALA A 91 -7.53 9.35 6.92
N GLN A 92 -7.69 10.67 6.90
CA GLN A 92 -6.89 11.54 6.04
C GLN A 92 -5.41 11.49 6.43
N THR A 93 -5.10 11.59 7.72
CA THR A 93 -3.70 11.54 8.21
C THR A 93 -3.03 10.20 7.88
N ARG A 94 -3.73 9.07 8.00
CA ARG A 94 -3.21 7.74 7.64
C ARG A 94 -2.97 7.62 6.13
N ALA A 95 -3.94 8.06 5.32
CA ALA A 95 -3.80 8.08 3.87
C ALA A 95 -2.62 8.96 3.40
N GLU A 96 -2.45 10.15 3.98
CA GLU A 96 -1.29 11.02 3.73
C GLU A 96 0.04 10.34 4.10
N ALA A 97 0.08 9.64 5.25
CA ALA A 97 1.27 8.92 5.69
C ALA A 97 1.65 7.78 4.72
N VAL A 98 0.67 7.03 4.22
CA VAL A 98 0.88 5.98 3.20
C VAL A 98 1.45 6.57 1.91
N VAL A 99 0.84 7.64 1.39
CA VAL A 99 1.32 8.30 0.17
C VAL A 99 2.75 8.83 0.35
N ALA A 100 3.05 9.45 1.50
CA ALA A 100 4.39 9.91 1.81
C ALA A 100 5.40 8.76 1.88
N ALA A 101 5.05 7.65 2.53
CA ALA A 101 5.91 6.47 2.66
C ALA A 101 6.18 5.78 1.32
N ILE A 102 5.15 5.61 0.47
CA ILE A 102 5.29 5.06 -0.88
C ILE A 102 6.26 5.91 -1.73
N LEU A 103 6.13 7.24 -1.67
CA LEU A 103 6.98 8.16 -2.44
C LEU A 103 8.42 8.20 -1.90
N ALA A 104 8.61 8.01 -0.60
CA ALA A 104 9.93 7.98 0.03
C ALA A 104 10.69 6.67 -0.21
N ASP A 105 9.98 5.55 -0.44
CA ASP A 105 10.59 4.23 -0.60
C ASP A 105 11.20 4.02 -2.00
N ARG A 106 12.49 4.37 -2.13
CA ARG A 106 13.28 4.17 -3.36
C ARG A 106 13.45 2.71 -3.77
N LYS A 107 13.18 1.74 -2.88
CA LYS A 107 13.33 0.30 -3.11
C LYS A 107 11.98 -0.39 -3.40
N LEU A 108 10.88 0.36 -3.42
CA LEU A 108 9.55 -0.17 -3.66
C LEU A 108 9.40 -0.76 -5.07
N TRP A 109 10.03 -0.17 -6.07
CA TRP A 109 9.98 -0.64 -7.45
C TRP A 109 11.20 -1.49 -7.80
N THR A 110 10.94 -2.64 -8.42
CA THR A 110 11.95 -3.47 -9.08
C THR A 110 11.88 -3.27 -10.57
N TRP A 111 13.05 -3.19 -11.19
CA TRP A 111 13.19 -3.04 -12.63
C TRP A 111 13.68 -4.35 -13.22
N PRO A 112 13.15 -4.77 -14.38
CA PRO A 112 13.68 -5.91 -15.10
C PRO A 112 15.11 -5.62 -15.56
N ASP A 113 15.95 -6.65 -15.61
CA ASP A 113 17.23 -6.58 -16.33
C ASP A 113 17.03 -6.42 -17.85
N GLU A 114 18.13 -6.31 -18.59
CA GLU A 114 18.11 -6.19 -20.06
C GLU A 114 17.42 -7.36 -20.76
N GLN A 115 17.28 -8.51 -20.09
CA GLN A 115 16.60 -9.71 -20.57
C GLN A 115 15.15 -9.82 -20.05
N GLY A 116 14.65 -8.83 -19.32
CA GLY A 116 13.30 -8.81 -18.77
C GLY A 116 13.11 -9.63 -17.50
N ARG A 117 14.18 -10.07 -16.83
CA ARG A 117 14.12 -10.86 -15.59
C ARG A 117 14.12 -9.95 -14.37
N PHE A 118 13.39 -10.36 -13.33
CA PHE A 118 13.40 -9.68 -12.03
C PHE A 118 14.29 -10.48 -11.09
N GLY A 119 15.26 -9.81 -10.47
CA GLY A 119 16.11 -10.37 -9.41
C GLY A 119 15.61 -10.07 -8.01
#